data_AF-A0A7Y5ZA68-F1
#
_entry.id   AF-A0A7Y5ZA68-F1
#
_cell.length_a   1.000
_cell.length_b   1.000
_cell.length_c   1.000
_cell.angle_alpha   90.00
_cell.angle_beta   90.00
_cell.angle_gamma   90.00
#
_symmetry.space_group_name_H-M   'P 1'
#
loop_
_entity.id
_entity.type
_entity.pdbx_description
1 polymer ?
#
loop_
_entity_poly.entity_id
_entity_poly.type
_entity_poly.pdbx_seq_one_letter_code
_entity_poly.pdbx_strand_id
1 'polypeptide(L)'
;MVWQLFQYDQANTIANSAVLAGFGDGVCLALSMKWCVRRKAKQNSLAFNQSVMREDQKVEIANWMTSTQDRVIEDLMNHPGHPNPLLNTGYKYKDDDGDPISTVDSVRGQINNMRAYANRLEKMSQWARSNGMVLLDDKVGFSNNLLPPQWVSQLIDAAFRLSTPPLLGIIALTGPDDGHALAYELTQSGHISFFDPNFGEFRSNGKDDFLPWFLNHLIQNYPELDQHWWVVQFR
;
A
#
# COMPACT_ATOMS: atom_id res chain seq x y z
N MET A 1 10.12 -19.28 -5.66
CA MET A 1 11.08 -18.18 -5.50
C MET A 1 10.38 -16.84 -5.52
N VAL A 2 10.77 -15.91 -4.65
CA VAL A 2 10.44 -14.48 -4.75
C VAL A 2 11.65 -13.73 -5.27
N TRP A 3 11.44 -12.77 -6.19
CA TRP A 3 12.51 -11.93 -6.71
C TRP A 3 12.08 -10.47 -6.78
N GLN A 4 13.04 -9.57 -6.63
CA GLN A 4 12.85 -8.13 -6.72
C GLN A 4 12.98 -7.68 -8.18
N LEU A 5 12.08 -6.82 -8.63
CA LEU A 5 12.11 -6.20 -9.95
C LEU A 5 12.80 -4.85 -9.95
N PHE A 6 12.59 -4.11 -8.88
CA PHE A 6 13.07 -2.75 -8.72
C PHE A 6 13.29 -2.49 -7.23
N GLN A 7 14.41 -1.85 -6.92
CA GLN A 7 14.72 -1.37 -5.58
C GLN A 7 14.34 0.11 -5.50
N TYR A 8 13.59 0.46 -4.46
CA TYR A 8 13.28 1.83 -4.11
C TYR A 8 13.77 2.08 -2.70
N ASP A 9 14.35 3.25 -2.44
CA ASP A 9 14.81 3.64 -1.11
C ASP A 9 14.02 4.87 -0.67
N GLN A 10 12.78 4.62 -0.27
CA GLN A 10 11.89 5.69 0.17
C GLN A 10 12.37 6.30 1.48
N ALA A 11 12.97 5.51 2.39
CA ALA A 11 13.49 6.03 3.65
C ALA A 11 14.48 7.18 3.40
N ASN A 12 15.46 6.99 2.52
CA ASN A 12 16.37 8.06 2.13
C ASN A 12 15.69 9.14 1.26
N THR A 13 14.72 8.78 0.42
CA THR A 13 14.01 9.76 -0.42
C THR A 13 13.13 10.71 0.41
N ILE A 14 12.44 10.21 1.45
CA ILE A 14 11.57 10.99 2.33
C ILE A 14 12.39 11.74 3.37
N ALA A 15 13.33 11.06 4.06
CA ALA A 15 14.13 11.69 5.10
C ALA A 15 14.94 12.89 4.56
N ASN A 16 15.38 12.81 3.31
CA ASN A 16 16.12 13.91 2.65
C ASN A 16 15.22 14.88 1.87
N SER A 17 13.91 14.64 1.81
CA SER A 17 12.96 15.53 1.13
C SER A 17 12.31 16.47 2.12
N ALA A 18 12.65 17.76 2.01
CA ALA A 18 11.99 18.84 2.75
C ALA A 18 10.47 18.89 2.53
N VAL A 19 9.98 18.33 1.42
CA VAL A 19 8.57 18.28 1.06
C VAL A 19 7.90 17.05 1.66
N LEU A 20 8.52 15.87 1.55
CA LEU A 20 7.87 14.60 1.91
C LEU A 20 7.98 14.27 3.40
N ALA A 21 8.98 14.81 4.11
CA ALA A 21 9.20 14.54 5.53
C ALA A 21 7.97 14.86 6.41
N GLY A 22 7.20 15.88 6.06
CA GLY A 22 5.98 16.27 6.78
C GLY A 22 4.78 15.33 6.58
N PHE A 23 4.86 14.39 5.65
CA PHE A 23 3.76 13.48 5.31
C PHE A 23 3.92 12.07 5.87
N GLY A 24 5.12 11.70 6.33
CA GLY A 24 5.44 10.40 6.96
C GLY A 24 4.77 9.21 6.28
N ASP A 25 4.11 8.38 7.08
CA ASP A 25 3.45 7.12 6.72
C ASP A 25 2.30 7.29 5.74
N GLY A 26 1.72 8.50 5.68
CA GLY A 26 0.70 8.85 4.71
C GLY A 26 1.18 8.74 3.26
N VAL A 27 2.50 8.89 3.03
CA VAL A 27 3.12 8.72 1.70
C VAL A 27 3.08 7.26 1.27
N CYS A 28 3.34 6.31 2.19
CA CYS A 28 3.31 4.88 1.88
C CYS A 28 1.92 4.46 1.41
N LEU A 29 0.86 4.91 2.11
CA LEU A 29 -0.51 4.61 1.71
C LEU A 29 -0.87 5.22 0.35
N ALA A 30 -0.47 6.47 0.10
CA ALA A 30 -0.71 7.14 -1.18
C ALA A 30 0.00 6.43 -2.35
N LEU A 31 1.25 6.00 -2.14
CA LEU A 31 2.02 5.23 -3.11
C LEU A 31 1.38 3.87 -3.41
N SER A 32 0.98 3.12 -2.37
CA SER A 32 0.28 1.83 -2.52
C SER A 32 -1.02 1.97 -3.30
N MET A 33 -1.82 3.00 -3.00
CA MET A 33 -3.07 3.30 -3.70
C MET A 33 -2.85 3.69 -5.16
N LYS A 34 -1.89 4.57 -5.44
CA LYS A 34 -1.54 4.94 -6.82
C LYS A 34 -1.02 3.73 -7.60
N TRP A 35 -0.24 2.86 -6.95
CA TRP A 35 0.24 1.63 -7.56
C TRP A 35 -0.92 0.76 -8.01
N CYS A 36 -1.93 0.50 -7.16
CA CYS A 36 -3.12 -0.28 -7.55
C CYS A 36 -3.83 0.30 -8.78
N VAL A 37 -4.08 1.61 -8.80
CA VAL A 37 -4.75 2.28 -9.93
C VAL A 37 -3.97 2.12 -11.23
N ARG A 38 -2.66 2.40 -11.19
CA ARG A 38 -1.83 2.30 -12.39
C ARG A 38 -1.64 0.85 -12.83
N ARG A 39 -1.57 -0.08 -11.87
CA ARG A 39 -1.50 -1.52 -12.12
C ARG A 39 -2.73 -2.00 -12.88
N LYS A 40 -3.92 -1.62 -12.44
CA LYS A 40 -5.18 -1.89 -13.15
C LYS A 40 -5.18 -1.32 -14.57
N ALA A 41 -4.80 -0.06 -14.73
CA ALA A 41 -4.77 0.59 -16.04
C ALA A 41 -3.78 -0.06 -17.03
N LYS A 42 -2.75 -0.75 -16.51
CA LYS A 42 -1.70 -1.42 -17.29
C LYS A 42 -1.72 -2.95 -17.16
N GLN A 43 -2.85 -3.55 -16.77
CA GLN A 43 -2.94 -4.99 -16.50
C GLN A 43 -2.45 -5.86 -17.67
N ASN A 44 -2.63 -5.39 -18.91
CA ASN A 44 -2.14 -6.09 -20.11
C ASN A 44 -0.63 -5.94 -20.30
N SER A 45 -0.08 -4.73 -20.27
CA SER A 45 1.35 -4.48 -20.56
C SER A 45 2.27 -4.86 -19.40
N LEU A 46 1.74 -4.95 -18.18
CA LEU A 46 2.47 -5.38 -16.98
C LEU A 46 2.04 -6.78 -16.51
N ALA A 47 1.34 -7.54 -17.36
CA ALA A 47 0.91 -8.90 -17.05
C ALA A 47 2.12 -9.73 -16.60
N PHE A 48 1.94 -10.55 -15.56
CA PHE A 48 3.02 -11.33 -14.96
C PHE A 48 3.90 -12.05 -16.01
N ASN A 49 3.25 -12.72 -16.96
CA ASN A 49 3.89 -13.50 -18.04
C ASN A 49 4.60 -12.64 -19.09
N GLN A 50 4.26 -11.37 -19.19
CA GLN A 50 4.91 -10.40 -20.10
C GLN A 50 5.98 -9.57 -19.38
N SER A 51 5.98 -9.56 -18.05
CA SER A 51 6.71 -8.58 -17.25
C SER A 51 8.16 -8.95 -16.91
N VAL A 52 8.60 -10.20 -17.09
CA VAL A 52 9.99 -10.53 -16.74
C VAL A 52 10.57 -11.74 -17.48
N MET A 53 11.41 -11.48 -18.49
CA MET A 53 12.48 -12.40 -18.92
C MET A 53 13.78 -11.65 -19.28
N ARG A 54 13.73 -10.32 -19.48
CA ARG A 54 14.84 -9.53 -20.05
C ARG A 54 15.07 -8.21 -19.31
N GLU A 55 16.28 -7.67 -19.45
CA GLU A 55 16.74 -6.47 -18.73
C GLU A 55 16.04 -5.17 -19.19
N ASP A 56 15.68 -5.07 -20.47
CA ASP A 56 14.91 -3.96 -21.04
C ASP A 56 13.54 -3.79 -20.37
N GLN A 57 12.88 -4.91 -20.06
CA GLN A 57 11.58 -4.91 -19.39
C GLN A 57 11.68 -4.47 -17.93
N LYS A 58 12.78 -4.82 -17.24
CA LYS A 58 13.03 -4.34 -15.87
C LYS A 58 13.20 -2.83 -15.84
N VAL A 59 13.94 -2.27 -16.80
CA VAL A 59 14.12 -0.81 -16.95
C VAL A 59 12.79 -0.12 -17.26
N GLU A 60 11.95 -0.69 -18.11
CA GLU A 60 10.61 -0.13 -18.39
C GLU A 60 9.74 -0.08 -17.13
N ILE A 61 9.74 -1.16 -16.33
CA ILE A 61 9.00 -1.23 -15.07
C ILE A 61 9.56 -0.22 -14.06
N ALA A 62 10.88 -0.12 -13.94
CA ALA A 62 11.53 0.86 -13.07
C ALA A 62 11.15 2.30 -13.47
N ASN A 63 11.25 2.66 -14.76
CA ASN A 63 10.86 3.98 -15.26
C ASN A 63 9.37 4.26 -15.03
N TRP A 64 8.52 3.25 -15.22
CA TRP A 64 7.10 3.36 -14.92
C TRP A 64 6.86 3.61 -13.43
N MET A 65 7.58 2.92 -12.54
CA MET A 65 7.49 3.09 -11.10
C MET A 65 7.99 4.45 -10.63
N THR A 66 9.12 4.93 -11.15
CA THR A 66 9.59 6.31 -10.94
C THR A 66 8.53 7.31 -11.38
N SER A 67 7.91 7.11 -12.55
CA SER A 67 6.77 7.94 -12.97
C SER A 67 5.54 7.82 -12.05
N THR A 68 5.34 6.70 -11.34
CA THR A 68 4.24 6.57 -10.36
C THR A 68 4.54 7.49 -9.19
N GLN A 69 5.79 7.47 -8.73
CA GLN A 69 6.28 8.24 -7.61
C GLN A 69 6.24 9.73 -7.93
N ASP A 70 6.78 10.14 -9.08
CA ASP A 70 6.74 11.54 -9.53
C ASP A 70 5.32 12.07 -9.56
N ARG A 71 4.35 11.25 -10.00
CA ARG A 71 2.94 11.63 -10.00
C ARG A 71 2.32 11.68 -8.61
N VAL A 72 2.75 10.85 -7.66
CA VAL A 72 2.30 10.97 -6.27
C VAL A 72 2.88 12.21 -5.64
N ILE A 73 4.17 12.50 -5.88
CA ILE A 73 4.83 13.72 -5.45
C ILE A 73 4.15 14.95 -6.06
N GLU A 74 3.84 14.92 -7.36
CA GLU A 74 3.11 15.97 -8.06
C GLU A 74 1.68 16.13 -7.50
N ASP A 75 0.96 15.03 -7.29
CA ASP A 75 -0.36 15.01 -6.64
C ASP A 75 -0.29 15.63 -5.23
N LEU A 76 0.84 15.49 -4.53
CA LEU A 76 1.10 16.08 -3.22
C LEU A 76 1.56 17.56 -3.32
N MET A 77 2.17 18.00 -4.43
CA MET A 77 2.81 19.31 -4.60
C MET A 77 1.98 20.38 -5.34
N ASN A 78 1.13 20.02 -6.31
CA ASN A 78 0.53 20.96 -7.28
C ASN A 78 -0.80 21.65 -6.85
N HIS A 79 -0.93 22.15 -5.61
CA HIS A 79 -2.15 22.87 -5.18
C HIS A 79 -1.97 24.40 -5.05
N PRO A 80 -2.84 25.24 -5.64
CA PRO A 80 -2.80 26.70 -5.43
C PRO A 80 -3.31 27.04 -4.03
N GLY A 81 -2.51 27.74 -3.22
CA GLY A 81 -2.99 28.43 -2.01
C GLY A 81 -2.36 28.10 -0.66
N HIS A 82 -1.20 27.45 -0.56
CA HIS A 82 -0.45 27.39 0.71
C HIS A 82 1.06 27.18 0.47
N PRO A 83 1.97 27.77 1.28
CA PRO A 83 3.32 27.25 1.50
C PRO A 83 3.33 25.93 2.32
N ASN A 84 2.15 25.33 2.54
CA ASN A 84 1.96 24.02 3.15
C ASN A 84 0.60 23.41 2.69
N PRO A 85 0.51 22.79 1.49
CA PRO A 85 -0.76 22.43 0.87
C PRO A 85 -1.27 21.10 1.42
N LEU A 86 -2.08 21.16 2.47
CA LEU A 86 -2.96 20.07 2.85
C LEU A 86 -3.97 19.80 1.71
N LEU A 87 -3.87 18.61 1.12
CA LEU A 87 -5.00 17.77 0.70
C LEU A 87 -6.23 18.54 0.17
N ASN A 88 -6.30 18.87 -1.12
CA ASN A 88 -7.61 18.99 -1.76
C ASN A 88 -7.66 18.84 -3.30
N THR A 89 -7.91 17.63 -3.78
CA THR A 89 -8.90 17.49 -4.87
C THR A 89 -9.87 16.39 -4.48
N GLY A 90 -10.56 16.60 -3.34
CA GLY A 90 -11.72 15.84 -2.89
C GLY A 90 -11.45 14.39 -2.49
N TYR A 91 -11.94 13.96 -1.34
CA TYR A 91 -12.28 12.56 -1.03
C TYR A 91 -11.16 11.51 -0.95
N LYS A 92 -9.93 11.81 -1.40
CA LYS A 92 -8.93 10.75 -1.60
C LYS A 92 -8.38 10.16 -0.29
N TYR A 93 -8.28 10.96 0.77
CA TYR A 93 -7.73 10.55 2.08
C TYR A 93 -8.26 11.36 3.29
N LYS A 94 -9.46 11.95 3.26
CA LYS A 94 -10.10 12.72 4.38
C LYS A 94 -11.63 12.55 4.42
N ASP A 95 -12.36 12.88 5.50
CA ASP A 95 -13.85 12.97 5.49
C ASP A 95 -14.37 14.30 4.96
N ASP A 96 -15.69 14.38 4.86
CA ASP A 96 -16.50 15.53 4.49
C ASP A 96 -16.24 16.77 5.38
N ASP A 97 -15.67 16.59 6.57
CA ASP A 97 -15.27 17.67 7.49
C ASP A 97 -13.80 18.11 7.31
N GLY A 98 -13.05 17.42 6.45
CA GLY A 98 -11.65 17.73 6.14
C GLY A 98 -10.62 17.05 7.04
N ASP A 99 -11.02 16.06 7.85
CA ASP A 99 -10.13 15.30 8.73
C ASP A 99 -9.42 14.16 7.99
N PRO A 100 -8.08 14.01 8.15
CA PRO A 100 -7.33 12.91 7.56
C PRO A 100 -7.91 11.54 7.89
N ILE A 101 -7.98 10.67 6.89
CA ILE A 101 -8.21 9.23 7.05
C ILE A 101 -7.14 8.63 8.00
N SER A 102 -5.93 9.16 7.98
CA SER A 102 -4.84 8.82 8.89
C SER A 102 -4.24 10.10 9.47
N THR A 103 -4.38 10.31 10.78
CA THR A 103 -3.62 11.30 11.54
C THR A 103 -2.48 10.58 12.24
N VAL A 104 -1.24 10.78 11.77
CA VAL A 104 -0.06 10.45 12.57
C VAL A 104 0.07 11.57 13.61
N ASP A 105 -0.67 11.45 14.71
CA ASP A 105 -0.56 12.33 15.88
C ASP A 105 -0.14 11.46 17.07
N SER A 106 1.15 11.49 17.40
CA SER A 106 1.86 10.53 18.27
C SER A 106 1.37 10.46 19.72
N VAL A 107 0.45 11.33 20.14
CA VAL A 107 -0.12 11.30 21.51
C VAL A 107 -1.64 11.03 21.50
N ARG A 108 -2.31 11.17 20.36
CA ARG A 108 -3.76 10.94 20.18
C ARG A 108 -4.12 9.75 19.26
N GLY A 109 -3.12 9.13 18.62
CA GLY A 109 -3.29 8.06 17.64
C GLY A 109 -4.06 6.83 18.12
N GLN A 110 -4.08 6.54 19.43
CA GLN A 110 -4.72 5.33 19.97
C GLN A 110 -6.26 5.37 19.97
N ILE A 111 -6.88 6.53 20.22
CA ILE A 111 -8.36 6.67 20.27
C ILE A 111 -8.94 7.02 18.89
N ASN A 112 -8.15 7.68 18.04
CA ASN A 112 -8.55 8.03 16.66
C ASN A 112 -8.55 6.85 15.70
N ASN A 113 -7.78 5.78 15.96
CA ASN A 113 -7.73 4.61 15.09
C ASN A 113 -9.12 3.94 14.91
N MET A 114 -9.88 3.71 15.99
CA MET A 114 -11.20 3.05 15.89
C MET A 114 -12.30 3.83 15.17
N ARG A 115 -12.37 5.17 15.35
CA ARG A 115 -13.34 6.02 14.62
C ARG A 115 -12.88 6.31 13.19
N ALA A 116 -11.57 6.40 12.94
CA ALA A 116 -11.03 6.46 11.59
C ALA A 116 -11.35 5.19 10.78
N TYR A 117 -11.39 4.00 11.40
CA TYR A 117 -11.72 2.75 10.68
C TYR A 117 -13.15 2.71 10.11
N ALA A 118 -14.17 3.14 10.87
CA ALA A 118 -15.56 3.16 10.37
C ALA A 118 -15.77 4.13 9.18
N ASN A 119 -15.08 5.28 9.21
CA ASN A 119 -15.14 6.28 8.16
C ASN A 119 -14.21 5.97 6.96
N ARG A 120 -13.21 5.08 7.11
CA ARG A 120 -12.28 4.68 6.04
C ARG A 120 -12.95 3.88 4.93
N LEU A 121 -13.88 3.01 5.29
CA LEU A 121 -14.56 2.10 4.38
C LEU A 121 -15.32 2.82 3.26
N GLU A 122 -16.15 3.78 3.66
CA GLU A 122 -16.93 4.58 2.72
C GLU A 122 -16.00 5.40 1.81
N LYS A 123 -14.99 6.05 2.39
CA LYS A 123 -14.00 6.84 1.65
C LYS A 123 -13.20 5.99 0.67
N MET A 124 -12.79 4.80 1.09
CA MET A 124 -12.04 3.87 0.25
C MET A 124 -12.92 3.32 -0.89
N SER A 125 -14.20 3.08 -0.62
CA SER A 125 -15.18 2.71 -1.66
C SER A 125 -15.41 3.84 -2.67
N GLN A 126 -15.57 5.09 -2.21
CA GLN A 126 -15.67 6.27 -3.07
C GLN A 126 -14.40 6.47 -3.92
N TRP A 127 -13.23 6.34 -3.30
CA TRP A 127 -11.94 6.38 -3.98
C TRP A 127 -11.81 5.29 -5.05
N ALA A 128 -12.13 4.05 -4.71
CA ALA A 128 -12.06 2.95 -5.66
C ALA A 128 -12.93 3.27 -6.88
N ARG A 129 -14.18 3.68 -6.67
CA ARG A 129 -15.11 4.05 -7.75
C ARG A 129 -14.59 5.17 -8.64
N SER A 130 -14.02 6.23 -8.07
CA SER A 130 -13.48 7.35 -8.85
C SER A 130 -12.24 6.97 -9.69
N ASN A 131 -11.59 5.86 -9.36
CA ASN A 131 -10.47 5.31 -10.13
C ASN A 131 -10.89 4.06 -10.94
N GLY A 132 -12.19 3.87 -11.16
CA GLY A 132 -12.75 2.77 -11.96
C GLY A 132 -12.58 1.40 -11.32
N MET A 133 -12.40 1.32 -9.99
CA MET A 133 -12.29 0.09 -9.20
C MET A 133 -13.53 -0.13 -8.33
N VAL A 134 -13.72 -1.38 -7.91
CA VAL A 134 -14.76 -1.77 -6.96
C VAL A 134 -14.09 -2.31 -5.70
N LEU A 135 -14.47 -1.77 -4.53
CA LEU A 135 -14.11 -2.35 -3.23
C LEU A 135 -14.82 -3.69 -3.08
N LEU A 136 -14.05 -4.77 -2.87
CA LEU A 136 -14.57 -6.12 -2.72
C LEU A 136 -14.77 -6.49 -1.26
N ASP A 137 -13.75 -6.23 -0.45
CA ASP A 137 -13.70 -6.61 0.95
C ASP A 137 -12.73 -5.69 1.68
N ASP A 138 -12.94 -5.57 2.98
CA ASP A 138 -11.99 -4.96 3.89
C ASP A 138 -11.97 -5.73 5.21
N LYS A 139 -10.79 -5.83 5.81
CA LYS A 139 -10.64 -6.57 7.06
C LYS A 139 -9.61 -5.93 7.94
N VAL A 140 -9.98 -5.70 9.19
CA VAL A 140 -9.09 -5.26 10.25
C VAL A 140 -8.80 -6.43 11.17
N GLY A 141 -7.56 -6.53 11.62
CA GLY A 141 -7.18 -7.44 12.68
C GLY A 141 -6.25 -6.80 13.68
N PHE A 142 -6.13 -7.47 14.81
CA PHE A 142 -5.36 -7.05 15.97
C PHE A 142 -4.31 -8.12 16.23
N SER A 143 -3.05 -7.72 16.32
CA SER A 143 -1.91 -8.61 16.58
C SER A 143 -1.55 -8.66 18.06
N ASN A 144 -2.22 -7.86 18.90
CA ASN A 144 -2.05 -7.84 20.36
C ASN A 144 -2.06 -9.27 20.93
N ASN A 145 -0.94 -9.64 21.59
CA ASN A 145 -0.69 -10.96 22.21
C ASN A 145 -0.48 -12.14 21.26
N LEU A 146 -0.31 -11.92 19.96
CA LEU A 146 0.04 -12.96 18.99
C LEU A 146 1.53 -12.94 18.68
N LEU A 147 2.12 -14.12 18.51
CA LEU A 147 3.48 -14.21 17.97
C LEU A 147 3.48 -13.79 16.49
N PRO A 148 4.59 -13.24 15.95
CA PRO A 148 4.65 -12.76 14.57
C PRO A 148 4.11 -13.72 13.51
N PRO A 149 4.44 -15.03 13.53
CA PRO A 149 3.90 -15.97 12.56
C PRO A 149 2.36 -16.11 12.61
N GLN A 150 1.76 -15.93 13.78
CA GLN A 150 0.32 -16.11 13.98
C GLN A 150 -0.48 -14.95 13.40
N TRP A 151 -0.11 -13.71 13.74
CA TRP A 151 -0.85 -12.55 13.23
C TRP A 151 -0.59 -12.33 11.74
N VAL A 152 0.62 -12.59 11.25
CA VAL A 152 0.92 -12.52 9.82
C VAL A 152 0.12 -13.57 9.04
N SER A 153 -0.07 -14.76 9.60
CA SER A 153 -0.95 -15.77 8.98
C SER A 153 -2.41 -15.29 8.88
N GLN A 154 -2.92 -14.58 9.89
CA GLN A 154 -4.29 -14.03 9.83
C GLN A 154 -4.42 -12.92 8.78
N LEU A 155 -3.40 -12.06 8.69
CA LEU A 155 -3.30 -11.00 7.68
C LEU A 155 -3.24 -11.58 6.27
N ILE A 156 -2.43 -12.62 6.05
CA ILE A 156 -2.34 -13.34 4.78
C ILE A 156 -3.69 -13.94 4.39
N ASP A 157 -4.38 -14.57 5.34
CA ASP A 157 -5.71 -15.14 5.10
C ASP A 157 -6.70 -14.04 4.71
N ALA A 158 -6.66 -12.88 5.36
CA ALA A 158 -7.45 -11.72 4.97
C ALA A 158 -7.11 -11.24 3.54
N ALA A 159 -5.82 -11.12 3.21
CA ALA A 159 -5.35 -10.60 1.92
C ALA A 159 -5.61 -11.54 0.75
N PHE A 160 -5.54 -12.85 0.95
CA PHE A 160 -5.44 -13.78 -0.18
C PHE A 160 -6.51 -14.87 -0.23
N ARG A 161 -7.32 -15.06 0.82
CA ARG A 161 -8.20 -16.24 0.92
C ARG A 161 -9.65 -15.99 0.51
N LEU A 162 -10.19 -14.80 0.77
CA LEU A 162 -11.63 -14.56 0.70
C LEU A 162 -12.15 -14.20 -0.71
N SER A 163 -11.30 -13.64 -1.58
CA SER A 163 -11.70 -13.12 -2.88
C SER A 163 -11.16 -13.93 -4.06
N THR A 164 -12.00 -14.17 -5.06
CA THR A 164 -11.59 -14.81 -6.33
C THR A 164 -10.68 -13.87 -7.11
N PRO A 165 -9.46 -14.29 -7.51
CA PRO A 165 -8.59 -13.49 -8.37
C PRO A 165 -9.21 -13.21 -9.76
N PRO A 166 -8.79 -12.16 -10.49
CA PRO A 166 -7.74 -11.23 -10.12
C PRO A 166 -8.21 -10.24 -9.07
N LEU A 167 -7.31 -9.87 -8.16
CA LEU A 167 -7.58 -8.86 -7.16
C LEU A 167 -6.34 -8.00 -6.94
N LEU A 168 -6.58 -6.73 -6.71
CA LEU A 168 -5.59 -5.78 -6.20
C LEU A 168 -5.88 -5.56 -4.72
N GLY A 169 -4.88 -5.26 -3.92
CA GLY A 169 -5.15 -4.95 -2.53
C GLY A 169 -4.07 -4.13 -1.88
N ILE A 170 -4.42 -3.62 -0.71
CA ILE A 170 -3.55 -2.84 0.16
C ILE A 170 -3.51 -3.55 1.51
N ILE A 171 -2.32 -3.58 2.11
CA ILE A 171 -2.09 -4.03 3.47
C ILE A 171 -1.51 -2.83 4.21
N ALA A 172 -2.19 -2.34 5.23
CA ALA A 172 -1.67 -1.33 6.14
C ALA A 172 -1.36 -1.98 7.50
N LEU A 173 -0.23 -1.61 8.08
CA LEU A 173 0.26 -2.06 9.38
C LEU A 173 0.40 -0.83 10.28
N THR A 174 0.16 -0.99 11.57
CA THR A 174 0.35 0.10 12.54
C THR A 174 1.01 -0.42 13.81
N GLY A 175 1.97 0.34 14.31
CA GLY A 175 2.59 0.20 15.62
C GLY A 175 2.13 1.30 16.59
N PRO A 176 2.83 1.45 17.74
CA PRO A 176 2.54 2.49 18.73
C PRO A 176 2.66 3.92 18.18
N ASP A 177 3.70 4.17 17.38
CA ASP A 177 4.11 5.51 16.96
C ASP A 177 4.23 5.68 15.43
N ASP A 178 4.01 4.59 14.67
CA ASP A 178 4.34 4.50 13.24
C ASP A 178 3.30 3.61 12.51
N GLY A 179 3.21 3.75 11.20
CA GLY A 179 2.42 2.93 10.31
C GLY A 179 3.06 2.77 8.94
N HIS A 180 2.71 1.68 8.26
CA HIS A 180 3.19 1.44 6.90
C HIS A 180 2.08 0.87 6.04
N ALA A 181 2.14 1.11 4.74
CA ALA A 181 1.21 0.55 3.79
C ALA A 181 1.94 -0.06 2.60
N LEU A 182 1.40 -1.17 2.14
CA LEU A 182 1.93 -2.06 1.12
C LEU A 182 0.82 -2.35 0.12
N ALA A 183 1.15 -2.64 -1.13
CA ALA A 183 0.17 -3.03 -2.14
C ALA A 183 0.50 -4.40 -2.74
N TYR A 184 -0.52 -5.06 -3.29
CA TYR A 184 -0.34 -6.32 -3.98
C TYR A 184 -1.37 -6.55 -5.10
N GLU A 185 -1.03 -7.48 -5.98
CA GLU A 185 -1.88 -8.05 -7.03
C GLU A 185 -1.80 -9.57 -6.92
N LEU A 186 -2.93 -10.26 -6.91
CA LEU A 186 -3.00 -11.71 -7.10
C LEU A 186 -3.72 -11.98 -8.43
N THR A 187 -3.05 -12.65 -9.36
CA THR A 187 -3.60 -12.98 -10.69
C THR A 187 -4.48 -14.24 -10.64
N GLN A 188 -5.28 -14.47 -11.69
CA GLN A 188 -6.04 -15.71 -11.87
C GLN A 188 -5.16 -16.97 -11.88
N SER A 189 -3.93 -16.86 -12.38
CA SER A 189 -2.95 -17.95 -12.39
C SER A 189 -2.23 -18.15 -11.06
N GLY A 190 -2.58 -17.38 -10.02
CA GLY A 190 -1.99 -17.49 -8.69
C GLY A 190 -0.67 -16.76 -8.50
N HIS A 191 -0.23 -15.98 -9.48
CA HIS A 191 0.99 -15.18 -9.38
C HIS A 191 0.75 -13.93 -8.54
N ILE A 192 1.80 -13.49 -7.84
CA ILE A 192 1.73 -12.35 -6.93
C ILE A 192 2.69 -11.27 -7.39
N SER A 193 2.18 -10.04 -7.46
CA SER A 193 2.97 -8.82 -7.51
C SER A 193 2.82 -8.11 -6.18
N PHE A 194 3.91 -7.76 -5.52
CA PHE A 194 3.90 -7.11 -4.21
C PHE A 194 4.75 -5.86 -4.28
N PHE A 195 4.19 -4.74 -3.85
CA PHE A 195 4.84 -3.45 -3.86
C PHE A 195 4.96 -2.94 -2.42
N ASP A 196 6.20 -2.78 -2.00
CA ASP A 196 6.55 -2.09 -0.77
C ASP A 196 7.09 -0.71 -1.13
N PRO A 197 6.42 0.37 -0.72
CA PRO A 197 6.92 1.72 -0.91
C PRO A 197 8.36 1.92 -0.40
N ASN A 198 8.83 1.22 0.63
CA ASN A 198 10.21 1.40 1.12
C ASN A 198 11.27 0.59 0.38
N PHE A 199 10.87 -0.44 -0.36
CA PHE A 199 11.81 -1.43 -0.91
C PHE A 199 11.61 -1.72 -2.41
N GLY A 200 10.50 -1.29 -3.00
CA GLY A 200 10.16 -1.47 -4.40
C GLY A 200 9.22 -2.65 -4.67
N GLU A 201 9.30 -3.24 -5.87
CA GLU A 201 8.36 -4.27 -6.33
C GLU A 201 9.00 -5.66 -6.38
N PHE A 202 8.26 -6.65 -5.89
CA PHE A 202 8.63 -8.05 -5.80
C PHE A 202 7.61 -8.92 -6.52
N ARG A 203 8.05 -10.08 -7.02
CA ARG A 203 7.19 -11.05 -7.72
C ARG A 203 7.36 -12.44 -7.15
N SER A 204 6.27 -13.19 -7.15
CA SER A 204 6.25 -14.62 -6.82
C SER A 204 5.39 -15.40 -7.81
N ASN A 205 5.82 -16.62 -8.13
CA ASN A 205 5.04 -17.55 -8.95
C ASN A 205 3.80 -18.10 -8.23
N GLY A 206 3.73 -17.98 -6.90
CA GLY A 206 2.64 -18.52 -6.12
C GLY A 206 2.69 -18.13 -4.65
N LYS A 207 1.66 -18.51 -3.90
CA LYS A 207 1.56 -18.26 -2.46
C LYS A 207 2.63 -19.02 -1.68
N ASP A 208 2.91 -20.27 -2.03
CA ASP A 208 3.83 -21.14 -1.28
C ASP A 208 5.22 -20.53 -1.08
N ASP A 209 5.72 -19.82 -2.09
CA ASP A 209 6.98 -19.08 -2.01
C ASP A 209 6.83 -17.70 -1.38
N PHE A 210 5.69 -17.05 -1.63
CA PHE A 210 5.46 -15.67 -1.21
C PHE A 210 5.23 -15.57 0.31
N LEU A 211 4.47 -16.47 0.91
CA LEU A 211 4.08 -16.35 2.32
C LEU A 211 5.27 -16.43 3.28
N PRO A 212 6.20 -17.40 3.16
CA PRO A 212 7.38 -17.46 4.02
C PRO A 212 8.30 -16.25 3.83
N TRP A 213 8.46 -15.80 2.57
CA TRP A 213 9.22 -14.59 2.27
C TRP A 213 8.58 -13.35 2.89
N PHE A 214 7.27 -13.18 2.73
CA PHE A 214 6.54 -12.02 3.22
C PHE A 214 6.57 -11.93 4.74
N LEU A 215 6.44 -13.06 5.44
CA LEU A 215 6.62 -13.14 6.89
C LEU A 215 8.01 -12.62 7.31
N ASN A 216 9.07 -13.10 6.66
CA ASN A 216 10.43 -12.67 6.96
C ASN A 216 10.62 -11.18 6.63
N HIS A 217 10.07 -10.71 5.51
CA HIS A 217 10.13 -9.31 5.09
C HIS A 217 9.49 -8.38 6.12
N LEU A 218 8.31 -8.74 6.65
CA LEU A 218 7.65 -7.95 7.69
C LEU A 218 8.43 -7.94 9.00
N ILE A 219 8.89 -9.09 9.47
CA ILE A 219 9.64 -9.18 10.74
C ILE A 219 10.97 -8.44 10.67
N GLN A 220 11.66 -8.48 9.53
CA GLN A 220 12.98 -7.88 9.39
C GLN A 220 12.92 -6.36 9.21
N ASN A 221 11.91 -5.86 8.48
CA ASN A 221 11.87 -4.45 8.09
C ASN A 221 10.86 -3.62 8.90
N TYR A 222 9.90 -4.26 9.57
CA TYR A 222 8.84 -3.61 10.34
C TYR A 222 8.54 -4.31 11.68
N PRO A 223 9.56 -4.60 12.52
CA PRO A 223 9.35 -5.35 13.75
C PRO A 223 8.42 -4.65 14.75
N GLU A 224 8.29 -3.33 14.68
CA GLU A 224 7.45 -2.49 15.55
C GLU A 224 6.00 -2.29 15.07
N LEU A 225 5.67 -2.71 13.85
CA LEU A 225 4.33 -2.53 13.27
C LEU A 225 3.41 -3.73 13.56
N ASP A 226 3.26 -4.05 14.84
CA ASP A 226 2.67 -5.29 15.34
C ASP A 226 1.43 -5.08 16.23
N GLN A 227 0.73 -3.97 16.13
CA GLN A 227 -0.51 -3.75 16.91
C GLN A 227 -1.78 -4.06 16.11
N HIS A 228 -1.87 -3.51 14.90
CA HIS A 228 -3.04 -3.65 14.04
C HIS A 228 -2.63 -3.81 12.59
N TRP A 229 -3.49 -4.47 11.83
CA TRP A 229 -3.38 -4.52 10.40
C TRP A 229 -4.75 -4.30 9.75
N TRP A 230 -4.72 -3.75 8.54
CA TRP A 230 -5.88 -3.53 7.70
C TRP A 230 -5.60 -4.03 6.29
N VAL A 231 -6.50 -4.83 5.76
CA VAL A 231 -6.46 -5.33 4.39
C VAL A 231 -7.64 -4.74 3.64
N VAL A 232 -7.38 -4.24 2.43
CA VAL A 232 -8.40 -3.78 1.50
C VAL A 232 -8.22 -4.51 0.18
N GLN A 233 -9.32 -4.93 -0.44
CA GLN A 233 -9.34 -5.62 -1.72
C GLN A 233 -10.15 -4.87 -2.76
N PHE A 234 -9.61 -4.78 -3.97
CA PHE A 234 -10.20 -4.11 -5.11
C PHE A 234 -10.27 -5.02 -6.34
N ARG A 235 -11.18 -4.69 -7.25
CA ARG A 235 -11.22 -5.19 -8.62
C ARG A 235 -11.36 -4.09 -9.64
#